data_AF-A0A0C2WYB0-F1
#
_entry.id   AF-A0A0C2WYB0-F1
#
_cell.length_a   1.000
_cell.length_b   1.000
_cell.length_c   1.000
_cell.angle_alpha   90.00
_cell.angle_beta   90.00
_cell.angle_gamma   90.00
#
_symmetry.space_group_name_H-M   'P 1'
#
loop_
_entity.id
_entity.type
_entity.pdbx_description
1 polymer ?
#
loop_
_entity_poly.entity_id
_entity_poly.type
_entity_poly.pdbx_seq_one_letter_code
_entity_poly.pdbx_strand_id
1 'polypeptide(L)'
;MFRKGDLLDLLPMLHNIKELHLRFNYGHDLDSKDGLPQFAPTPLNHLRVLEVFHPDILSWFETPSLCGLYFVNYRKDKPLDVHEQISSLIQRSGCQIRKLSFESCKKIHVGTLKDVEELEICSENQTRSSIDISSLPKLRFLTIIGVVHQDIEQW
;
A
#
# COMPACT_ATOMS: atom_id res chain seq x y z
N MET A 1 17.00 -15.45 5.75
CA MET A 1 15.61 -15.32 6.18
C MET A 1 15.58 -14.21 7.22
N PHE A 2 15.08 -13.02 6.89
CA PHE A 2 14.98 -11.90 7.83
C PHE A 2 13.80 -12.16 8.78
N ARG A 3 14.03 -12.09 10.09
CA ARG A 3 12.96 -12.07 11.09
C ARG A 3 12.33 -10.68 11.10
N LYS A 4 11.07 -10.59 11.51
CA LYS A 4 10.31 -9.32 11.59
C LYS A 4 11.03 -8.23 12.41
N GLY A 5 11.79 -8.64 13.44
CA GLY A 5 12.63 -7.74 14.24
C GLY A 5 13.82 -7.18 13.48
N ASP A 6 14.46 -7.99 12.63
CA ASP A 6 15.65 -7.58 11.87
C ASP A 6 15.34 -6.45 10.88
N LEU A 7 14.10 -6.38 10.34
CA LEU A 7 13.70 -5.27 9.47
C LEU A 7 13.62 -3.95 10.26
N LEU A 8 13.16 -4.00 11.50
CA LEU A 8 12.99 -2.80 12.33
C LEU A 8 14.34 -2.22 12.74
N ASP A 9 15.32 -3.08 13.02
CA ASP A 9 16.68 -2.65 13.32
C ASP A 9 17.35 -1.95 12.11
N LEU A 10 16.90 -2.27 10.88
CA LEU A 10 17.39 -1.65 9.67
C LEU A 10 16.73 -0.30 9.37
N LEU A 11 15.49 -0.05 9.82
CA LEU A 11 14.76 1.18 9.47
C LEU A 11 15.53 2.47 9.80
N PRO A 12 16.14 2.64 10.98
CA PRO A 12 16.92 3.84 11.29
C PRO A 12 18.12 4.06 10.36
N MET A 13 18.63 3.00 9.73
CA MET A 13 19.75 3.07 8.79
C MET A 13 19.34 3.58 7.41
N LEU A 14 18.04 3.65 7.09
CA LEU A 14 17.52 4.00 5.77
C LEU A 14 17.27 5.52 5.58
N HIS A 15 17.87 6.37 6.40
CA HIS A 15 17.63 7.83 6.44
C HIS A 15 17.83 8.59 5.11
N ASN A 16 18.59 8.04 4.16
CA ASN A 16 18.83 8.64 2.83
C ASN A 16 18.06 7.96 1.68
N ILE A 17 17.24 6.96 1.98
CA ILE A 17 16.50 6.21 0.97
C ILE A 17 15.32 7.03 0.45
N LYS A 18 15.14 7.02 -0.88
CA LYS A 18 14.03 7.71 -1.56
C LYS A 18 12.89 6.76 -1.91
N GLU A 19 13.18 5.48 -2.10
CA GLU A 19 12.24 4.47 -2.52
C GLU A 19 12.45 3.21 -1.69
N LEU A 20 11.41 2.74 -1.02
CA LEU A 20 11.46 1.56 -0.16
C LEU A 20 10.37 0.58 -0.60
N HIS A 21 10.79 -0.62 -0.98
CA HIS A 21 9.90 -1.70 -1.39
C HIS A 21 9.97 -2.85 -0.39
N LEU A 22 8.94 -2.95 0.46
CA LEU A 22 8.82 -4.03 1.42
C LEU A 22 8.04 -5.18 0.78
N ARG A 23 8.78 -6.14 0.20
CA ARG A 23 8.22 -7.35 -0.41
C ARG A 23 8.52 -8.56 0.46
N PHE A 24 7.48 -9.31 0.84
CA PHE A 24 7.64 -10.52 1.63
C PHE A 24 7.19 -11.74 0.82
N ASN A 25 8.11 -12.68 0.62
CA ASN A 25 7.85 -13.98 -0.01
C ASN A 25 7.39 -15.01 1.03
N TYR A 26 6.30 -14.77 1.76
CA TYR A 26 5.71 -15.81 2.60
C TYR A 26 4.18 -15.74 2.60
N GLY A 27 3.57 -16.87 2.24
CA GLY A 27 2.14 -17.09 2.38
C GLY A 27 1.74 -17.10 3.86
N HIS A 28 0.64 -16.42 4.15
CA HIS A 28 -0.24 -16.61 5.31
C HIS A 28 0.15 -16.11 6.72
N ASP A 29 1.40 -15.81 7.06
CA ASP A 29 1.78 -15.69 8.49
C ASP A 29 1.71 -14.28 9.15
N LEU A 30 1.24 -13.24 8.48
CA LEU A 30 1.07 -11.93 9.13
C LEU A 30 -0.31 -11.69 9.77
N ASP A 31 -1.23 -12.65 9.61
CA ASP A 31 -2.42 -12.80 10.47
C ASP A 31 -2.13 -13.69 11.68
N SER A 32 -0.86 -13.83 12.10
CA SER A 32 -0.57 -14.40 13.41
C SER A 32 -1.33 -13.59 14.46
N LYS A 33 -2.00 -14.25 15.41
CA LYS A 33 -2.85 -13.64 16.46
C LYS A 33 -2.17 -12.50 17.23
N ASP A 34 -0.85 -12.40 17.15
CA ASP A 34 -0.01 -11.40 17.81
C ASP A 34 0.12 -10.05 17.06
N GLY A 35 -0.50 -9.89 15.89
CA GLY A 35 -0.54 -8.62 15.15
C GLY A 35 0.80 -8.14 14.57
N LEU A 36 0.80 -7.00 13.87
CA LEU A 36 2.05 -6.27 13.61
C LEU A 36 2.54 -5.65 14.91
N PRO A 37 3.85 -5.73 15.20
CA PRO A 37 4.35 -5.19 16.44
C PRO A 37 4.25 -3.65 16.38
N GLN A 38 3.79 -3.08 17.48
CA GLN A 38 3.59 -1.64 17.63
C GLN A 38 4.86 -1.02 18.20
N PHE A 39 5.45 -0.08 17.45
CA PHE A 39 6.65 0.64 17.85
C PHE A 39 6.56 2.12 17.48
N ALA A 40 7.50 2.91 18.00
CA ALA A 40 7.64 4.30 17.60
C ALA A 40 7.92 4.38 16.08
N PRO A 41 7.18 5.24 15.35
CA PRO A 41 7.44 5.49 13.93
C PRO A 41 8.88 5.94 13.69
N THR A 42 9.52 5.40 12.64
CA THR A 42 10.87 5.80 12.24
C THR A 42 10.81 6.96 11.25
N PRO A 43 11.51 8.09 11.51
CA PRO A 43 11.58 9.19 10.57
C PRO A 43 12.41 8.82 9.33
N LEU A 44 11.79 8.85 8.15
CA LEU A 44 12.44 8.67 6.85
C LEU A 44 12.15 9.89 5.96
N ASN A 45 12.83 10.99 6.27
CA ASN A 45 12.53 12.32 5.71
C ASN A 45 12.69 12.43 4.19
N HIS A 46 13.50 11.57 3.57
CA HIS A 46 13.76 11.58 2.13
C HIS A 46 12.91 10.59 1.35
N LEU A 47 12.13 9.74 2.03
CA LEU A 47 11.33 8.71 1.38
C LEU A 47 10.20 9.37 0.59
N ARG A 48 10.13 9.06 -0.70
CA ARG A 48 9.14 9.57 -1.66
C ARG A 48 8.19 8.48 -2.13
N VAL A 49 8.70 7.25 -2.25
CA VAL A 49 7.93 6.07 -2.67
C VAL A 49 8.01 5.00 -1.59
N LEU A 50 6.85 4.50 -1.18
CA LEU A 50 6.72 3.39 -0.27
C LEU A 50 5.81 2.33 -0.89
N GLU A 51 6.34 1.12 -1.00
CA GLU A 51 5.57 -0.07 -1.39
C GLU A 51 5.50 -1.02 -0.20
N VAL A 52 4.28 -1.38 0.21
CA VAL A 52 3.99 -2.22 1.37
C VAL A 52 2.98 -3.30 1.00
N PHE A 53 3.05 -4.42 1.70
CA PHE A 53 2.11 -5.51 1.48
C PHE A 53 0.97 -5.57 2.50
N HIS A 54 1.01 -4.74 3.56
CA HIS A 54 -0.03 -4.66 4.58
C HIS A 54 -0.20 -3.20 5.08
N PRO A 55 -1.44 -2.66 5.19
CA PRO A 55 -1.66 -1.27 5.60
C PRO A 55 -1.12 -0.90 6.98
N ASP A 56 -1.18 -1.81 7.95
CA ASP A 56 -0.67 -1.55 9.30
C ASP A 56 0.84 -1.24 9.34
N ILE A 57 1.60 -1.60 8.31
CA ILE A 57 3.03 -1.26 8.17
C ILE A 57 3.23 0.25 8.08
N LEU A 58 2.23 1.00 7.60
CA LEU A 58 2.30 2.46 7.54
C LEU A 58 2.53 3.08 8.92
N SER A 59 2.13 2.39 10.00
CA SER A 59 2.39 2.83 11.38
C SER A 59 3.88 2.92 11.72
N TRP A 60 4.75 2.23 10.99
CA TRP A 60 6.20 2.21 11.25
C TRP A 60 6.93 3.46 10.77
N PHE A 61 6.25 4.37 10.08
CA PHE A 61 6.90 5.45 9.35
C PHE A 61 6.39 6.84 9.75
N GLU A 62 7.32 7.79 9.76
CA GLU A 62 7.09 9.23 9.70
C GLU A 62 7.85 9.77 8.48
N THR A 63 7.13 10.13 7.42
CA THR A 63 7.70 10.29 6.07
C THR A 63 7.17 11.55 5.38
N PRO A 64 7.62 12.77 5.77
CA PRO A 64 7.06 14.02 5.27
C PRO A 64 7.17 14.21 3.75
N SER A 65 8.17 13.59 3.11
CA SER A 65 8.37 13.66 1.66
C SER A 65 7.58 12.63 0.85
N LEU A 66 6.80 11.76 1.51
CA LEU A 66 6.12 10.66 0.83
C LEU A 66 5.04 11.20 -0.12
N CYS A 67 5.09 10.76 -1.37
CA CYS A 67 4.12 11.15 -2.40
C CYS A 67 3.59 9.98 -3.24
N GLY A 68 4.26 8.83 -3.23
CA GLY A 68 3.80 7.60 -3.87
C GLY A 68 3.62 6.47 -2.88
N LEU A 69 2.45 5.85 -2.86
CA LEU A 69 2.10 4.73 -1.99
C LEU A 69 1.54 3.56 -2.79
N TYR A 70 2.12 2.39 -2.61
CA TYR A 70 1.80 1.18 -3.37
C TYR A 70 1.47 0.05 -2.41
N PHE A 71 0.32 -0.60 -2.62
CA PHE A 71 -0.10 -1.78 -1.89
C PHE A 71 0.03 -3.02 -2.76
N VAL A 72 0.92 -3.94 -2.40
CA VAL A 72 1.22 -5.16 -3.17
C VAL A 72 0.80 -6.42 -2.42
N ASN A 73 0.40 -7.49 -3.12
CA ASN A 73 0.15 -8.81 -2.51
C ASN A 73 -0.78 -8.86 -1.27
N TYR A 74 -1.65 -7.86 -1.07
CA TYR A 74 -2.61 -7.90 0.05
C TYR A 74 -3.72 -8.90 -0.27
N ARG A 75 -4.17 -9.65 0.75
CA ARG A 75 -5.09 -10.80 0.64
C ARG A 75 -6.19 -10.59 -0.40
N LYS A 76 -6.10 -11.36 -1.49
CA LYS A 76 -6.95 -11.27 -2.69
C LYS A 76 -8.45 -11.47 -2.42
N ASP A 77 -8.80 -12.06 -1.28
CA ASP A 77 -10.16 -12.51 -0.99
C ASP A 77 -11.01 -11.60 -0.09
N LYS A 78 -10.42 -10.58 0.54
CA LYS A 78 -11.15 -9.70 1.47
C LYS A 78 -11.21 -8.26 0.96
N PRO A 79 -12.30 -7.52 1.28
CA PRO A 79 -12.29 -6.07 1.16
C PRO A 79 -11.10 -5.49 1.94
N LEU A 80 -10.44 -4.52 1.34
CA LEU A 80 -9.35 -3.80 1.95
C LEU A 80 -9.84 -2.39 2.29
N ASP A 81 -9.90 -2.09 3.58
CA ASP A 81 -10.09 -0.72 4.08
C ASP A 81 -8.73 -0.20 4.52
N VAL A 82 -8.24 0.83 3.84
CA VAL A 82 -6.97 1.51 4.15
C VAL A 82 -7.18 2.94 4.61
N HIS A 83 -8.42 3.39 4.71
CA HIS A 83 -8.71 4.81 4.93
C HIS A 83 -8.08 5.32 6.23
N GLU A 84 -8.24 4.57 7.32
CA GLU A 84 -7.70 4.96 8.63
C GLU A 84 -6.16 4.96 8.64
N GLN A 85 -5.53 3.94 8.05
CA GLN A 85 -4.07 3.81 8.03
C GLN A 85 -3.42 4.91 7.18
N ILE A 86 -3.99 5.21 6.00
CA ILE A 86 -3.50 6.31 5.15
C ILE A 86 -3.73 7.65 5.84
N SER A 87 -4.91 7.88 6.42
CA SER A 87 -5.22 9.12 7.12
C SER A 87 -4.29 9.34 8.31
N SER A 88 -4.03 8.29 9.10
CA SER A 88 -3.09 8.32 10.22
C SER A 88 -1.66 8.64 9.75
N LEU A 89 -1.21 8.05 8.65
CA LEU A 89 0.10 8.34 8.06
C LEU A 89 0.21 9.80 7.63
N ILE A 90 -0.79 10.33 6.93
CA ILE A 90 -0.83 11.73 6.46
C ILE A 90 -0.83 12.68 7.65
N GLN A 91 -1.64 12.43 8.67
CA GLN A 91 -1.70 13.26 9.88
C GLN A 91 -0.37 13.26 10.65
N ARG A 92 0.25 12.08 10.79
CA ARG A 92 1.52 11.92 11.50
C ARG A 92 2.69 12.52 10.73
N SER A 93 2.74 12.31 9.42
CA SER A 93 3.90 12.69 8.59
C SER A 93 3.78 14.07 7.96
N GLY A 94 2.57 14.63 7.87
CA GLY A 94 2.31 15.84 7.07
C GLY A 94 2.52 15.64 5.56
N CYS A 95 2.59 14.40 5.08
CA CYS A 95 2.88 14.07 3.70
C CYS A 95 1.68 14.28 2.77
N GLN A 96 1.95 14.41 1.46
CA GLN A 96 0.91 14.54 0.43
C GLN A 96 0.99 13.38 -0.55
N ILE A 97 0.11 12.39 -0.38
CA ILE A 97 0.04 11.24 -1.28
C ILE A 97 -0.61 11.67 -2.59
N ARG A 98 0.18 11.68 -3.67
CA ARG A 98 -0.25 12.06 -5.02
C ARG A 98 -0.47 10.85 -5.92
N LYS A 99 0.27 9.77 -5.70
CA LYS A 99 0.12 8.52 -6.43
C LYS A 99 -0.24 7.38 -5.49
N LEU A 100 -1.28 6.64 -5.85
CA LEU A 100 -1.78 5.50 -5.11
C LEU A 100 -1.90 4.30 -6.06
N SER A 101 -1.35 3.15 -5.67
CA SER A 101 -1.48 1.91 -6.45
C SER A 101 -1.95 0.75 -5.58
N PHE A 102 -2.83 -0.08 -6.14
CA PHE A 102 -3.34 -1.28 -5.50
C PHE A 102 -3.17 -2.48 -6.41
N GLU A 103 -2.47 -3.49 -5.91
CA GLU A 103 -2.40 -4.82 -6.50
C GLU A 103 -3.46 -5.73 -5.88
N SER A 104 -4.35 -6.27 -6.72
CA SER A 104 -5.23 -7.41 -6.44
C SER A 104 -6.11 -7.31 -5.18
N CYS A 105 -7.15 -6.48 -5.21
CA CYS A 105 -8.19 -6.43 -4.16
C CYS A 105 -9.63 -6.48 -4.71
N LYS A 106 -10.53 -7.26 -4.10
CA LYS A 106 -11.95 -7.37 -4.51
C LYS A 106 -12.72 -6.05 -4.34
N LYS A 107 -12.44 -5.31 -3.27
CA LYS A 107 -13.07 -4.01 -2.96
C LYS A 107 -12.10 -3.20 -2.13
N ILE A 108 -11.89 -1.94 -2.49
CA ILE A 108 -10.94 -1.08 -1.80
C ILE A 108 -11.68 0.17 -1.31
N HIS A 109 -11.59 0.44 -0.01
CA HIS A 109 -12.07 1.67 0.59
C HIS A 109 -10.88 2.53 0.99
N VAL A 110 -10.74 3.70 0.34
CA VAL A 110 -9.67 4.66 0.61
C VAL A 110 -10.17 5.91 1.34
N GLY A 111 -11.50 6.06 1.47
CA GLY A 111 -12.16 7.28 1.89
C GLY A 111 -11.78 8.50 1.03
N THR A 112 -12.01 9.71 1.53
CA THR A 112 -11.69 10.93 0.76
C THR A 112 -10.20 11.28 0.87
N LEU A 113 -9.48 11.24 -0.25
CA LEU A 113 -8.08 11.66 -0.34
C LEU A 113 -7.94 12.85 -1.29
N LYS A 114 -7.70 14.04 -0.73
CA LYS A 114 -7.79 15.33 -1.46
C LYS A 114 -6.65 15.58 -2.43
N ASP A 115 -5.52 14.92 -2.27
CA ASP A 115 -4.28 15.21 -3.00
C ASP A 115 -3.87 14.11 -3.98
N VAL A 116 -4.63 13.02 -4.06
CA VAL A 116 -4.36 11.94 -5.02
C VAL A 116 -4.69 12.41 -6.43
N GLU A 117 -3.67 12.38 -7.28
CA GLU A 117 -3.70 12.80 -8.69
C GLU A 117 -3.63 11.59 -9.63
N GLU A 118 -2.97 10.52 -9.19
CA GLU A 118 -2.75 9.28 -9.94
C GLU A 118 -3.24 8.07 -9.16
N LEU A 119 -4.09 7.26 -9.78
CA LEU A 119 -4.57 5.99 -9.24
C LEU A 119 -4.25 4.85 -10.21
N GLU A 120 -3.64 3.79 -9.69
CA GLU A 120 -3.36 2.55 -10.41
C GLU A 120 -4.04 1.38 -9.72
N ILE A 121 -4.74 0.56 -10.49
CA ILE A 121 -5.46 -0.62 -9.99
C ILE A 121 -5.05 -1.80 -10.87
N CYS A 122 -4.35 -2.77 -10.28
CA CYS A 122 -4.04 -4.03 -10.93
C CYS A 122 -5.02 -5.11 -10.45
N SER A 123 -5.86 -5.61 -11.34
CA SER A 123 -6.85 -6.66 -11.07
C SER A 123 -6.44 -7.95 -11.79
N GLU A 124 -5.99 -8.93 -11.01
CA GLU A 124 -5.62 -10.25 -11.53
C GLU A 124 -6.84 -11.15 -11.80
N ASN A 125 -7.99 -10.89 -11.18
CA ASN A 125 -9.21 -11.69 -11.34
C ASN A 125 -10.37 -10.84 -11.88
N GLN A 126 -11.32 -11.48 -12.59
CA GLN A 126 -12.56 -10.87 -13.09
C GLN A 126 -13.49 -10.29 -11.99
N THR A 127 -13.09 -10.37 -10.72
CA THR A 127 -13.81 -9.73 -9.62
C THR A 127 -13.66 -8.23 -9.74
N ARG A 128 -14.76 -7.55 -10.06
CA ARG A 128 -14.87 -6.08 -10.15
C ARG A 128 -14.29 -5.41 -8.92
N SER A 129 -13.02 -5.00 -8.96
CA SER A 129 -12.44 -4.10 -7.97
C SER A 129 -13.23 -2.80 -7.98
N SER A 130 -14.00 -2.55 -6.92
CA SER A 130 -14.72 -1.28 -6.78
C SER A 130 -13.92 -0.33 -5.88
N ILE A 131 -13.39 0.73 -6.49
CA ILE A 131 -12.96 1.96 -5.80
C ILE A 131 -13.96 3.04 -6.15
N ASP A 132 -14.44 3.76 -5.14
CA ASP A 132 -15.23 4.97 -5.37
C ASP A 132 -14.31 6.14 -5.73
N ILE A 133 -14.04 6.31 -7.03
CA ILE A 133 -13.18 7.39 -7.53
C ILE A 133 -13.75 8.79 -7.26
N SER A 134 -15.05 8.92 -6.95
CA SER A 134 -15.65 10.21 -6.61
C SER A 134 -15.08 10.80 -5.31
N SER A 135 -14.48 9.94 -4.48
CA SER A 135 -13.76 10.31 -3.26
C SER A 135 -12.37 10.93 -3.51
N LEU A 136 -11.91 10.98 -4.77
CA LEU A 136 -10.60 11.47 -5.18
C LEU A 136 -10.73 12.73 -6.05
N PRO A 137 -10.99 13.91 -5.46
CA PRO A 137 -11.39 15.10 -6.22
C PRO A 137 -10.32 15.69 -7.14
N LYS A 138 -9.03 15.33 -6.95
CA LYS A 138 -7.91 15.77 -7.81
C LYS A 138 -7.44 14.68 -8.78
N LEU A 139 -8.14 13.54 -8.84
CA LEU A 139 -7.76 12.44 -9.70
C LEU A 139 -7.80 12.89 -11.17
N ARG A 140 -6.67 12.75 -11.86
CA ARG A 140 -6.50 13.11 -13.27
C ARG A 140 -5.94 11.98 -14.12
N PHE A 141 -5.26 11.02 -13.51
CA PHE A 141 -4.76 9.83 -14.18
C PHE A 141 -5.28 8.57 -13.49
N LEU A 142 -5.92 7.70 -14.28
CA LEU A 142 -6.42 6.40 -13.84
C LEU A 142 -5.84 5.32 -14.74
N THR A 143 -5.11 4.39 -14.14
CA THR A 143 -4.55 3.21 -14.81
C THR A 143 -5.25 1.97 -14.27
N ILE A 144 -5.83 1.16 -15.16
CA ILE A 144 -6.44 -0.13 -14.83
C ILE A 144 -5.67 -1.20 -15.58
N ILE A 145 -5.01 -2.08 -14.84
CA ILE A 145 -4.25 -3.22 -15.37
C ILE A 145 -5.10 -4.46 -15.13
N GLY A 146 -5.52 -5.12 -16.20
CA GLY A 146 -6.28 -6.37 -16.13
C GLY A 146 -5.45 -7.53 -16.64
N VAL A 147 -5.51 -8.67 -15.96
CA VAL A 147 -5.00 -9.94 -16.51
C VAL A 147 -6.09 -10.56 -17.38
N VAL A 148 -5.85 -10.66 -18.68
CA VAL A 148 -6.69 -11.45 -19.58
C VAL A 148 -6.25 -12.90 -19.43
N HIS A 149 -7.00 -13.69 -18.66
CA HIS A 149 -6.93 -15.14 -18.78
C HIS A 149 -7.49 -15.50 -20.16
N GLN A 150 -6.60 -15.80 -21.12
CA GLN A 150 -7.01 -16.57 -22.28
C GLN A 150 -7.33 -17.97 -21.76
N ASP A 151 -8.61 -18.30 -21.68
CA ASP A 151 -9.04 -19.69 -21.69
C ASP A 151 -8.56 -20.25 -23.03
N ILE A 152 -7.36 -20.85 -23.03
CA ILE A 152 -6.95 -21.71 -24.13
C ILE A 152 -7.86 -22.92 -24.03
N GLU A 153 -9.00 -22.86 -24.72
CA GLU A 153 -9.77 -24.05 -25.04
C GLU A 153 -8.80 -25.01 -25.73
N GLN A 154 -8.41 -26.07 -25.03
CA GLN A 154 -7.72 -27.18 -25.67
C GLN A 154 -8.76 -27.94 -26.48
N TRP A 155 -8.79 -27.66 -27.79
CA TRP A 155 -9.48 -28.45 -28.80
C TRP A 155 -8.69 -29.72 -29.10
#